data_AF-A0A3D0YEU7-F1
#
_entry.id   AF-A0A3D0YEU7-F1
#
_cell.length_a   1.000
_cell.length_b   1.000
_cell.length_c   1.000
_cell.angle_alpha   90.00
_cell.angle_beta   90.00
_cell.angle_gamma   90.00
#
_symmetry.space_group_name_H-M   'P 1'
#
loop_
_entity.id
_entity.type
_entity.pdbx_description
1 polymer ?
#
loop_
_entity_poly.entity_id
_entity_poly.type
_entity_poly.pdbx_seq_one_letter_code
_entity_poly.pdbx_strand_id
1 'polypeptide(L)'
;TLISLLKGYQLTGSQDCLNWFEKIHNYTWSHFKDPKYPEWWGYLNRQGEVLLDLKGGKWKGCFHVPRALYQCWKTLEKINIESQIKTTMFNY
;
A
#
# COMPACT_ATOMS: atom_id res chain seq x y z
N THR A 1 7.49 -1.11 -1.70
CA THR A 1 6.78 -0.89 -2.97
C THR A 1 5.57 0.02 -2.85
N LEU A 2 4.55 -0.32 -2.04
CA LEU A 2 3.36 0.54 -1.90
C LEU A 2 3.69 1.99 -1.51
N ILE A 3 4.46 2.17 -0.42
CA ILE A 3 4.85 3.51 0.05
C ILE A 3 5.60 4.30 -1.03
N SER A 4 6.53 3.67 -1.74
CA SER A 4 7.38 4.35 -2.72
C SER A 4 6.59 4.78 -3.96
N LEU A 5 5.71 3.92 -4.48
CA LEU A 5 4.86 4.25 -5.63
C LEU A 5 3.90 5.40 -5.28
N LEU A 6 3.26 5.32 -4.12
CA LEU A 6 2.33 6.35 -3.71
C LEU A 6 3.02 7.70 -3.44
N LYS A 7 4.21 7.70 -2.83
CA LYS A 7 5.03 8.91 -2.69
C LYS A 7 5.52 9.43 -4.03
N GLY A 8 5.84 8.55 -4.98
CA GLY A 8 6.16 8.92 -6.36
C GLY A 8 5.04 9.73 -7.00
N TYR A 9 3.80 9.24 -6.91
CA TYR A 9 2.63 9.99 -7.35
C TYR A 9 2.47 11.31 -6.59
N GLN A 10 2.53 11.28 -5.26
CA GLN A 10 2.38 12.47 -4.41
C GLN A 10 3.39 13.59 -4.75
N LEU A 11 4.63 13.24 -5.08
CA LEU A 11 5.70 14.22 -5.31
C LEU A 11 5.79 14.70 -6.76
N THR A 12 5.35 13.88 -7.73
CA THR A 12 5.56 14.15 -9.16
C THR A 12 4.28 14.33 -9.95
N GLY A 13 3.13 13.92 -9.40
CA GLY A 13 1.88 13.80 -10.15
C GLY A 13 1.85 12.69 -11.20
N SER A 14 2.86 11.80 -11.23
CA SER A 14 2.97 10.73 -12.22
C SER A 14 1.81 9.73 -12.11
N GLN A 15 0.93 9.73 -13.12
CA GLN A 15 -0.19 8.81 -13.16
C GLN A 15 0.27 7.34 -13.24
N ASP A 16 1.42 7.05 -13.85
CA ASP A 16 2.00 5.71 -13.87
C ASP A 16 2.32 5.20 -12.47
N CYS A 17 2.81 6.07 -11.58
CA CYS A 17 3.05 5.71 -10.18
C CYS A 17 1.74 5.31 -9.48
N LEU A 18 0.65 6.02 -9.74
CA LEU A 18 -0.66 5.73 -9.17
C LEU A 18 -1.24 4.43 -9.74
N ASN A 19 -1.18 4.23 -11.06
CA ASN A 19 -1.65 3.02 -11.72
C ASN A 19 -0.90 1.78 -11.19
N TRP A 20 0.42 1.88 -11.02
CA TRP A 20 1.21 0.80 -10.42
C TRP A 20 0.92 0.61 -8.93
N PHE A 21 0.68 1.69 -8.18
CA PHE A 21 0.26 1.59 -6.79
C PHE A 21 -1.02 0.77 -6.67
N GLU A 22 -2.05 1.08 -7.46
CA GLU A 22 -3.33 0.37 -7.45
C GLU A 22 -3.17 -1.12 -7.81
N LYS A 23 -2.39 -1.41 -8.85
CA LYS A 23 -2.10 -2.80 -9.26
C LYS A 23 -1.45 -3.60 -8.14
N ILE A 24 -0.40 -3.05 -7.50
CA ILE A 24 0.31 -3.72 -6.40
C ILE A 24 -0.56 -3.77 -5.14
N HIS A 25 -1.35 -2.73 -4.86
CA HIS A 25 -2.30 -2.72 -3.75
C HIS A 25 -3.29 -3.87 -3.89
N ASN A 26 -3.97 -3.98 -5.04
CA ASN A 26 -4.96 -5.02 -5.31
C ASN A 26 -4.35 -6.43 -5.22
N TYR A 27 -3.16 -6.63 -5.77
CA TYR A 27 -2.45 -7.91 -5.64
C TYR A 27 -2.15 -8.23 -4.18
N THR A 28 -1.66 -7.26 -3.42
CA THR A 28 -1.26 -7.46 -2.03
C THR A 28 -2.45 -7.83 -1.15
N TRP A 29 -3.59 -7.15 -1.32
CA TRP A 29 -4.81 -7.44 -0.56
C TRP A 29 -5.46 -8.77 -0.94
N SER A 30 -5.37 -9.19 -2.20
CA SER A 30 -5.97 -10.47 -2.63
C SER A 30 -5.10 -11.70 -2.33
N HIS A 31 -3.77 -11.54 -2.24
CA HIS A 31 -2.85 -12.68 -2.11
C HIS A 31 -2.16 -12.78 -0.74
N PHE A 32 -1.86 -11.67 -0.06
CA PHE A 32 -1.12 -11.71 1.21
C PHE A 32 -2.03 -11.59 2.44
N LYS A 33 -3.16 -10.87 2.34
CA LYS A 33 -4.11 -10.80 3.45
C LYS A 33 -4.80 -12.15 3.58
N ASP A 34 -4.73 -12.72 4.78
CA ASP A 34 -5.46 -13.94 5.08
C ASP A 34 -6.94 -13.64 5.31
N PRO A 35 -7.85 -14.37 4.63
CA PRO A 35 -9.28 -14.18 4.78
C PRO A 35 -9.84 -14.79 6.09
N LYS A 36 -9.13 -15.72 6.72
CA LYS A 36 -9.58 -16.47 7.89
C LYS A 36 -9.09 -15.89 9.22
N TYR A 37 -7.84 -15.45 9.27
CA TYR A 37 -7.22 -14.92 10.48
C TYR A 37 -6.68 -13.50 10.29
N PRO A 38 -6.56 -12.70 11.36
CA PRO A 38 -5.83 -11.44 11.31
C PRO A 38 -4.39 -11.63 10.82
N GLU A 39 -3.75 -10.53 10.43
CA GLU A 39 -2.39 -10.49 9.87
C GLU A 39 -2.25 -11.12 8.47
N TRP A 40 -1.14 -10.78 7.82
CA TRP A 40 -0.85 -11.19 6.45
C TRP A 40 0.11 -12.38 6.45
N TRP A 41 0.05 -13.22 5.41
CA TRP A 41 1.10 -14.19 5.14
C TRP A 41 2.41 -13.47 4.79
N GLY A 42 3.54 -14.10 5.07
CA GLY A 42 4.87 -13.54 4.76
C GLY A 42 5.45 -14.00 3.43
N TYR A 43 5.04 -15.18 2.97
CA TYR A 43 5.75 -15.92 1.94
C TYR A 43 4.76 -16.60 1.00
N LEU A 44 4.80 -16.20 -0.27
CA LEU A 44 4.06 -16.83 -1.36
C LEU A 44 5.05 -17.47 -2.33
N ASN A 45 4.61 -18.49 -3.06
CA ASN A 45 5.37 -19.02 -4.20
C ASN A 45 5.24 -18.07 -5.42
N ARG A 46 5.86 -18.44 -6.55
CA ARG A 46 5.84 -17.61 -7.76
C ARG A 46 4.43 -17.44 -8.36
N GLN A 47 3.54 -18.38 -8.11
CA GLN A 47 2.15 -18.39 -8.56
C GLN A 47 1.24 -17.54 -7.65
N GLY A 48 1.76 -17.05 -6.52
CA GLY A 48 0.98 -16.27 -5.55
C GLY A 48 0.25 -17.12 -4.52
N GLU A 49 0.54 -18.42 -4.44
CA GLU A 49 -0.03 -19.33 -3.46
C GLU A 49 0.78 -19.28 -2.16
N VAL A 50 0.12 -19.53 -1.02
CA VAL A 50 0.77 -19.50 0.30
C VAL A 50 1.86 -20.58 0.38
N LEU A 51 3.11 -20.16 0.55
CA LEU A 51 4.25 -21.06 0.71
C LEU A 51 4.49 -21.39 2.19
N LEU A 52 4.38 -20.38 3.05
CA LEU A 52 4.44 -20.53 4.52
C LEU A 52 3.31 -19.72 5.14
N ASP A 53 2.47 -20.39 5.93
CA ASP A 53 1.27 -19.82 6.55
C ASP A 53 1.55 -19.05 7.85
N LEU A 54 2.79 -19.10 8.35
CA LEU A 54 3.21 -18.41 9.57
C LEU A 54 3.00 -16.89 9.50
N LYS A 55 2.40 -16.34 10.55
CA LYS A 55 2.12 -14.90 10.69
C LYS A 55 3.30 -14.11 11.24
N GLY A 56 4.27 -14.80 11.82
CA GLY A 56 5.47 -14.21 12.37
C GLY A 56 6.55 -15.26 12.57
N GLY A 57 7.79 -14.82 12.59
CA GLY A 57 8.96 -15.67 12.76
C GLY A 57 10.22 -14.82 12.84
N LYS A 58 11.39 -15.45 12.68
CA LYS A 58 12.69 -14.76 12.75
C LYS A 58 12.79 -13.52 11.85
N TRP A 59 12.11 -13.54 10.70
CA TRP A 59 12.20 -12.48 9.67
C TRP A 59 10.86 -11.81 9.34
N LYS A 60 9.76 -12.19 10.02
CA LYS A 60 8.46 -11.51 9.90
C LYS A 60 7.98 -11.10 11.28
N GLY A 61 7.85 -9.79 11.49
CA GLY A 61 7.32 -9.20 12.72
C GLY A 61 6.42 -8.01 12.44
N CYS A 62 5.98 -7.35 13.52
CA CYS A 62 5.12 -6.16 13.49
C CYS A 62 5.90 -4.90 13.08
N PHE A 63 6.33 -4.86 11.82
CA PHE A 63 7.09 -3.73 11.29
C PHE A 63 6.62 -3.34 9.89
N HIS A 64 6.84 -4.20 8.90
CA HIS A 64 6.61 -3.82 7.49
C HIS A 64 5.13 -3.57 7.17
N VAL A 65 4.22 -4.48 7.57
CA VAL A 65 2.78 -4.34 7.30
C VAL A 65 2.19 -3.09 7.97
N PRO A 66 2.27 -2.90 9.30
CA PRO A 66 1.69 -1.73 9.95
C PRO A 66 2.33 -0.42 9.47
N ARG A 67 3.65 -0.39 9.27
CA ARG A 67 4.33 0.79 8.72
C ARG A 67 3.86 1.12 7.32
N ALA A 68 3.71 0.12 6.44
CA ALA A 68 3.25 0.32 5.08
C ALA A 68 1.83 0.91 5.03
N LEU A 69 0.90 0.32 5.79
CA LEU A 69 -0.49 0.78 5.84
C LEU A 69 -0.58 2.19 6.41
N TYR A 70 0.09 2.47 7.54
CA TYR A 70 0.11 3.79 8.15
C TYR A 70 0.68 4.86 7.20
N GLN A 71 1.83 4.59 6.58
CA GLN A 71 2.47 5.54 5.67
C GLN A 71 1.62 5.77 4.42
N CYS A 72 0.99 4.73 3.86
CA CYS A 72 0.10 4.90 2.71
C CYS A 72 -1.12 5.75 3.07
N TRP A 73 -1.73 5.51 4.22
CA TRP A 73 -2.85 6.32 4.72
C TRP A 73 -2.45 7.79 4.86
N LYS A 74 -1.36 8.10 5.57
CA LYS A 74 -0.89 9.49 5.75
C LYS A 74 -0.56 10.18 4.43
N THR A 75 0.01 9.45 3.46
CA THR A 75 0.27 10.00 2.13
C THR A 75 -1.02 10.26 1.36
N LEU A 76 -1.99 9.34 1.36
CA LEU A 76 -3.31 9.54 0.73
C LEU A 76 -4.06 10.73 1.34
N GLU A 77 -4.05 10.85 2.66
CA GLU A 77 -4.66 11.98 3.38
C GLU A 77 -4.03 13.31 2.93
N LYS A 78 -2.70 13.37 2.81
CA LYS A 78 -2.00 14.55 2.32
C LYS A 78 -2.38 14.90 0.87
N ILE A 79 -2.44 13.91 -0.02
CA ILE A 79 -2.88 14.11 -1.41
C ILE A 79 -4.30 14.68 -1.45
N ASN A 80 -5.21 14.15 -0.63
CA ASN A 80 -6.59 14.62 -0.57
C ASN A 80 -6.68 16.08 -0.11
N ILE A 81 -5.94 16.46 0.94
CA ILE A 81 -5.89 17.85 1.43
C ILE A 81 -5.34 18.78 0.34
N GLU A 82 -4.23 18.42 -0.30
CA GLU A 82 -3.62 19.21 -1.39
C GLU A 82 -4.57 19.37 -2.58
N SER A 83 -5.34 18.34 -2.92
CA SER A 83 -6.37 18.40 -3.97
C SER A 83 -7.50 19.37 -3.61
N GLN A 84 -8.01 19.31 -2.38
CA GLN A 84 -9.08 20.20 -1.91
C GLN A 84 -8.64 21.67 -1.92
N ILE A 85 -7.41 21.97 -1.47
CA ILE A 85 -6.86 23.34 -1.49
C ILE A 85 -6.79 23.88 -2.92
N LYS A 86 -6.33 23.07 -3.88
CA LYS A 86 -6.29 23.49 -5.30
C LYS A 86 -7.70 23.78 -5.81
N THR A 87 -8.67 22.91 -5.55
CA THR A 87 -10.06 23.14 -5.97
C THR A 87 -10.64 24.44 -5.40
N THR A 88 -10.40 24.74 -4.13
CA THR A 88 -10.91 25.98 -3.51
C THR A 88 -10.23 27.24 -4.05
N MET A 89 -8.93 27.20 -4.35
CA MET A 89 -8.16 28.38 -4.78
C MET A 89 -8.38 28.78 -6.24
N PHE A 90 -8.77 27.84 -7.12
CA PHE A 90 -8.93 28.08 -8.56
C PHE A 90 -10.40 28.16 -9.03
N ASN A 91 -11.37 28.15 -8.10
CA ASN A 91 -12.80 28.30 -8.37
C ASN A 91 -13.34 29.73 -8.08
N TYR A 92 -12.44 30.72 -7.96
CA TYR A 92 -12.72 32.16 -7.93
C TYR A 92 -11.94 32.83 -9.06
#